data_AF-A0A942GIN5-F1
#
_entry.id   AF-A0A942GIN5-F1
#
_cell.length_a   1.000
_cell.length_b   1.000
_cell.length_c   1.000
_cell.angle_alpha   90.00
_cell.angle_beta   90.00
_cell.angle_gamma   90.00
#
_symmetry.space_group_name_H-M   'P 1'
#
loop_
_entity.id
_entity.type
_entity.pdbx_description
1 polymer ?
#
loop_
_entity_poly.entity_id
_entity_poly.type
_entity_poly.pdbx_seq_one_letter_code
_entity_poly.pdbx_strand_id
1 'polypeptide(L)'
;MICLRCGEDVKKGYPEGICHFCGAARRYPASNGGGSTSTGINERTAALLSYLAGWVTGIIFFVLESNKFVRFHAMQSMITFGSISILLMLLDIVRQIFWALSKTGVAVALVFFSLLGLLSTLLWIGMLILWVILMVKAHQGETFQLPIAGKIAERQL
;
A
#
# COMPACT_ATOMS: atom_id res chain seq x y z
N MET A 1 -3.06 21.81 7.02
CA MET A 1 -3.00 20.67 7.96
C MET A 1 -2.27 21.12 9.21
N ILE A 2 -2.79 20.86 10.41
CA ILE A 2 -2.18 21.36 11.65
C ILE A 2 -0.97 20.52 12.05
N CYS A 3 0.17 21.18 12.34
CA CYS A 3 1.35 20.52 12.86
C CYS A 3 1.15 20.16 14.35
N LEU A 4 1.15 18.88 14.71
CA LEU A 4 0.97 18.44 16.10
C LEU A 4 2.08 18.88 17.08
N ARG A 5 3.24 19.33 16.58
CA ARG A 5 4.34 19.79 17.43
C ARG A 5 4.24 21.27 17.78
N CYS A 6 3.73 22.10 16.86
CA CYS A 6 3.73 23.56 17.02
C CYS A 6 2.37 24.23 16.78
N GLY A 7 1.30 23.47 16.50
CA GLY A 7 -0.06 23.99 16.32
C GLY A 7 -0.31 24.77 15.02
N GLU A 8 0.71 24.96 14.18
CA GLU A 8 0.61 25.78 12.97
C GLU A 8 -0.10 25.07 11.81
N ASP A 9 -0.90 25.83 11.06
CA ASP A 9 -1.55 25.32 9.85
C ASP A 9 -0.57 25.30 8.67
N VAL A 10 -0.04 24.11 8.39
CA VAL A 10 0.88 23.88 7.29
C VAL A 10 0.07 23.87 5.98
N LYS A 11 0.27 24.92 5.17
CA LYS A 11 -0.34 25.07 3.84
C LYS A 11 0.14 23.98 2.88
N LYS A 12 -0.76 23.49 2.01
CA LYS A 12 -0.41 22.60 0.89
C LYS A 12 0.57 23.36 -0.03
N GLY A 13 1.77 22.81 -0.27
CA GLY A 13 2.77 23.41 -1.17
C GLY A 13 4.23 23.48 -0.66
N TYR A 14 4.50 23.11 0.59
CA TYR A 14 5.87 23.06 1.14
C TYR A 14 6.50 21.66 1.01
N PRO A 15 7.86 21.55 0.87
CA PRO A 15 8.59 20.29 0.69
C PRO A 15 8.05 19.20 1.61
N GLU A 16 7.67 18.09 0.97
CA GLU A 16 6.94 17.00 1.58
C GLU A 16 7.75 16.41 2.74
N GLY A 17 7.15 16.33 3.93
CA GLY A 17 7.72 15.60 5.06
C GLY A 17 8.25 16.44 6.23
N ILE A 18 8.45 17.76 6.12
CA ILE A 18 8.93 18.58 7.25
C ILE A 18 8.02 19.80 7.47
N CYS A 19 7.68 20.09 8.74
CA CYS A 19 6.99 21.32 9.12
C CYS A 19 7.99 22.47 9.07
N HIS A 20 7.73 23.48 8.22
CA HIS A 20 8.62 24.63 8.06
C HIS A 20 8.71 25.51 9.31
N PHE A 21 7.72 25.46 10.21
CA PHE A 21 7.71 26.27 11.43
C PHE A 21 8.55 25.67 12.56
N CYS A 22 8.61 24.33 12.70
CA CYS A 22 9.24 23.69 13.86
C CYS A 22 10.19 22.53 13.52
N GLY A 23 10.44 22.28 12.23
CA GLY A 23 11.31 21.21 11.75
C GLY A 23 10.81 19.79 12.03
N ALA A 24 9.57 19.63 12.54
CA ALA A 24 9.02 18.31 12.81
C ALA A 24 8.82 17.54 11.51
N ALA A 25 9.28 16.28 11.47
CA ALA A 25 8.84 15.36 10.43
C ALA A 25 7.32 15.22 10.51
N ARG A 26 6.61 15.65 9.46
CA ARG A 26 5.15 15.58 9.39
C ARG A 26 4.74 14.12 9.31
N ARG A 27 4.21 13.57 10.41
CA ARG A 27 3.35 12.37 10.37
C ARG A 27 1.92 12.86 10.19
N TYR A 28 1.15 12.27 9.28
CA TYR A 28 -0.31 12.41 9.34
C TYR A 28 -0.72 12.02 10.77
N PRO A 29 -1.51 12.85 11.47
CA PRO A 29 -1.91 12.55 12.84
C PRO A 29 -2.58 11.19 12.84
N ALA A 30 -2.22 10.33 13.80
CA ALA A 30 -2.91 9.07 13.97
C ALA A 30 -4.41 9.37 14.13
N SER A 31 -5.27 8.63 13.43
CA SER A 31 -6.72 8.77 13.57
C SER A 31 -7.07 8.58 15.05
N ASN A 32 -7.77 9.54 15.66
CA ASN A 32 -8.29 9.41 17.02
C ASN A 32 -9.54 8.51 17.09
N GLY A 33 -9.92 7.86 15.98
CA GLY A 33 -11.03 6.89 15.91
C GLY A 33 -12.42 7.51 15.92
N GLY A 34 -12.53 8.83 15.72
CA GLY A 34 -13.77 9.60 15.86
C GLY A 34 -14.28 10.23 14.56
N GLY A 35 -13.60 10.02 13.42
CA GLY A 35 -14.08 10.50 12.13
C GLY A 35 -15.31 9.72 11.67
N SER A 36 -16.35 10.44 11.24
CA SER A 36 -17.50 9.81 10.58
C SER A 36 -17.07 9.15 9.27
N THR A 37 -17.74 8.06 8.92
CA THR A 37 -17.53 7.28 7.70
C THR A 37 -18.84 7.13 6.96
N SER A 38 -18.77 6.99 5.64
CA SER A 38 -19.95 6.86 4.78
C SER A 38 -20.58 5.46 4.87
N THR A 39 -19.78 4.43 5.17
CA THR A 39 -20.26 3.05 5.38
C THR A 39 -20.79 2.81 6.79
N GLY A 40 -20.57 3.74 7.74
CA GLY A 40 -20.90 3.56 9.15
C GLY A 40 -19.92 2.65 9.92
N ILE A 41 -18.91 2.09 9.25
CA ILE A 41 -17.85 1.29 9.88
C ILE A 41 -16.85 2.24 10.54
N ASN A 42 -16.35 1.91 11.73
CA ASN A 42 -15.30 2.71 12.37
C ASN A 42 -14.10 2.94 11.41
N GLU A 43 -13.60 4.17 11.33
CA GLU A 43 -12.58 4.56 10.35
C GLU A 43 -11.30 3.70 10.39
N ARG A 44 -10.87 3.23 11.57
CA ARG A 44 -9.69 2.36 11.70
C ARG A 44 -9.95 0.97 11.14
N THR A 45 -11.15 0.45 11.37
CA THR A 45 -11.59 -0.83 10.81
C THR A 45 -11.77 -0.72 9.31
N ALA A 46 -12.42 0.33 8.82
CA ALA A 46 -12.61 0.57 7.39
C ALA A 46 -11.26 0.72 6.65
N ALA A 47 -10.30 1.42 7.25
CA ALA A 47 -8.95 1.53 6.70
C ALA A 47 -8.22 0.18 6.66
N LEU A 48 -8.31 -0.66 7.70
CA LEU A 48 -7.78 -2.03 7.66
C LEU A 48 -8.46 -2.86 6.57
N LEU A 49 -9.79 -2.81 6.49
CA LEU A 49 -10.58 -3.58 5.51
C LEU A 49 -10.26 -3.19 4.08
N SER A 50 -9.83 -1.95 3.83
CA SER A 50 -9.36 -1.52 2.51
C SER A 50 -8.15 -2.32 2.00
N TYR A 51 -7.39 -2.97 2.89
CA TYR A 51 -6.29 -3.87 2.54
C TYR A 51 -6.68 -5.35 2.46
N LEU A 52 -7.85 -5.75 2.96
CA LEU A 52 -8.19 -7.16 3.19
C LEU A 52 -8.09 -8.03 1.93
N ALA A 53 -8.61 -7.56 0.80
CA ALA A 53 -8.48 -8.22 -0.50
C ALA A 53 -7.54 -7.45 -1.44
N GLY A 54 -6.52 -6.81 -0.87
CA GLY A 54 -5.57 -5.97 -1.58
C GLY A 54 -6.27 -4.88 -2.39
N TRP A 55 -5.95 -4.78 -3.67
CA TRP A 55 -6.41 -3.69 -4.53
C TRP A 55 -7.92 -3.69 -4.76
N VAL A 56 -8.59 -4.86 -4.65
CA VAL A 56 -10.05 -4.96 -4.84
C VAL A 56 -10.80 -4.23 -3.74
N THR A 57 -10.51 -4.53 -2.47
CA THR A 57 -11.07 -3.78 -1.35
C THR A 57 -10.59 -2.33 -1.34
N GLY A 58 -9.38 -2.06 -1.84
CA GLY A 58 -8.89 -0.70 -2.04
C GLY A 58 -9.81 0.11 -2.95
N ILE A 59 -10.22 -0.43 -4.11
CA ILE A 59 -11.18 0.23 -5.02
C ILE A 59 -12.53 0.44 -4.32
N ILE A 60 -13.06 -0.62 -3.69
CA ILE A 60 -14.38 -0.58 -3.04
C ILE A 60 -14.43 0.54 -1.99
N PHE A 61 -13.48 0.55 -1.05
CA PHE A 61 -13.45 1.59 -0.01
C PHE A 61 -13.10 2.97 -0.57
N PHE A 62 -12.32 3.07 -1.65
CA PHE A 62 -12.03 4.37 -2.26
C PHE A 62 -13.28 5.02 -2.88
N VAL A 63 -14.19 4.21 -3.42
CA VAL A 63 -15.46 4.68 -4.01
C VAL A 63 -16.51 4.93 -2.93
N LEU A 64 -16.61 4.06 -1.92
CA LEU A 64 -17.67 4.13 -0.91
C LEU A 64 -17.40 5.15 0.19
N GLU A 65 -16.14 5.46 0.52
CA GLU A 65 -15.80 6.32 1.64
C GLU A 65 -15.46 7.75 1.25
N SER A 66 -15.99 8.70 2.02
CA SER A 66 -15.61 10.11 1.95
C SER A 66 -14.52 10.48 2.98
N ASN A 67 -14.37 9.68 4.04
CA ASN A 67 -13.40 9.91 5.10
C ASN A 67 -11.96 9.86 4.53
N LYS A 68 -11.19 10.94 4.74
CA LYS A 68 -9.85 11.09 4.16
C LYS A 68 -8.87 10.02 4.64
N PHE A 69 -8.97 9.59 5.90
CA PHE A 69 -8.12 8.55 6.47
C PHE A 69 -8.39 7.21 5.76
N VAL A 70 -9.67 6.83 5.61
CA VAL A 70 -10.02 5.59 4.90
C VAL A 70 -9.62 5.66 3.43
N ARG A 71 -9.88 6.79 2.75
CA ARG A 71 -9.50 6.98 1.34
C ARG A 71 -7.99 6.93 1.12
N PHE A 72 -7.17 7.38 2.07
CA PHE A 72 -5.72 7.23 2.03
C PHE A 72 -5.32 5.76 1.94
N HIS A 73 -5.78 4.94 2.88
CA HIS A 73 -5.45 3.52 2.93
C HIS A 73 -6.03 2.76 1.75
N ALA A 74 -7.23 3.13 1.30
CA ALA A 74 -7.87 2.55 0.13
C ALA A 74 -7.09 2.82 -1.16
N MET A 75 -6.64 4.07 -1.38
CA MET A 75 -5.80 4.44 -2.53
C MET A 75 -4.42 3.78 -2.46
N GLN A 76 -3.78 3.77 -1.28
CA GLN A 76 -2.50 3.09 -1.08
C GLN A 76 -2.62 1.58 -1.34
N SER A 77 -3.71 0.95 -0.90
CA SER A 77 -4.00 -0.46 -1.16
C SER A 77 -4.16 -0.73 -2.67
N MET A 78 -4.99 0.06 -3.35
CA MET A 78 -5.23 -0.05 -4.79
C MET A 78 -3.93 0.01 -5.59
N ILE A 79 -3.09 1.02 -5.33
CA ILE A 79 -1.84 1.21 -6.08
C ILE A 79 -0.82 0.14 -5.73
N THR A 80 -0.63 -0.16 -4.45
CA THR A 80 0.42 -1.10 -3.99
C THR A 80 0.13 -2.50 -4.49
N PHE A 81 -1.05 -3.04 -4.15
CA PHE A 81 -1.38 -4.41 -4.49
C PHE A 81 -1.74 -4.58 -5.96
N GLY A 82 -2.26 -3.54 -6.64
CA GLY A 82 -2.50 -3.58 -8.08
C GLY A 82 -1.19 -3.67 -8.87
N SER A 83 -0.23 -2.80 -8.55
CA SER A 83 1.09 -2.79 -9.21
C SER A 83 1.87 -4.09 -8.95
N ILE A 84 1.85 -4.58 -7.71
CA ILE A 84 2.50 -5.86 -7.36
C ILE A 84 1.82 -7.03 -8.09
N SER A 85 0.49 -7.06 -8.18
CA SER A 85 -0.23 -8.11 -8.90
C SER A 85 0.18 -8.17 -10.38
N ILE A 86 0.29 -7.02 -11.04
CA ILE A 86 0.75 -6.94 -12.44
C ILE A 86 2.19 -7.44 -12.57
N LEU A 87 3.09 -7.01 -11.68
CA LEU A 87 4.50 -7.43 -11.71
C LEU A 87 4.64 -8.95 -11.50
N LEU A 88 3.93 -9.51 -10.53
CA LEU A 88 3.97 -10.95 -10.24
C LEU A 88 3.35 -11.77 -11.38
N MET A 89 2.28 -11.27 -12.01
CA MET A 89 1.69 -11.90 -13.19
C MET A 89 2.69 -11.96 -14.36
N LEU A 90 3.41 -10.87 -14.64
CA LEU A 90 4.43 -10.84 -15.68
C LEU A 90 5.61 -11.80 -15.37
N LEU A 91 6.07 -11.82 -14.12
CA LEU A 91 7.11 -12.75 -13.67
C LEU A 91 6.66 -14.20 -13.84
N ASP A 92 5.39 -14.52 -13.53
CA ASP A 92 4.85 -15.86 -13.68
C ASP A 92 4.76 -16.28 -15.14
N ILE A 93 4.35 -15.38 -16.05
CA ILE A 93 4.36 -15.65 -17.49
C ILE A 93 5.76 -16.03 -17.98
N VAL A 94 6.80 -15.27 -17.58
CA VAL A 94 8.19 -15.57 -17.92
C VAL A 94 8.60 -16.94 -17.36
N ARG A 95 8.27 -17.22 -16.09
CA ARG A 95 8.54 -18.52 -15.45
C ARG A 95 7.87 -19.67 -16.22
N GLN A 96 6.63 -19.50 -16.67
CA GLN A 96 5.89 -20.50 -17.45
C GLN A 96 6.51 -20.76 -18.83
N ILE A 97 7.06 -19.73 -19.48
CA ILE A 97 7.83 -19.89 -20.73
C ILE A 97 9.06 -20.77 -20.49
N PHE A 98 9.84 -20.50 -19.45
CA PHE A 98 11.00 -21.34 -19.10
C PHE A 98 10.60 -22.77 -18.72
N TRP A 99 9.47 -22.94 -18.04
CA TRP A 99 8.92 -24.27 -17.77
C TRP A 99 8.59 -25.03 -19.06
N ALA A 100 7.95 -24.37 -20.04
CA ALA A 100 7.64 -24.98 -21.33
C ALA A 100 8.92 -25.36 -22.10
N LEU A 101 9.91 -24.46 -22.15
CA LEU A 101 11.21 -24.71 -22.79
C LEU A 101 12.00 -25.84 -22.11
N SER A 102 11.85 -26.02 -20.80
CA SER A 102 12.51 -27.11 -20.09
C SER A 102 12.13 -28.49 -20.61
N LYS A 103 10.94 -28.65 -21.20
CA LYS A 103 10.46 -29.90 -21.78
C LYS A 103 11.20 -30.31 -23.06
N THR A 104 11.91 -29.38 -23.71
CA THR A 104 12.68 -29.67 -24.93
C THR A 104 14.10 -30.17 -24.64
N GLY A 105 14.45 -30.43 -23.36
CA GLY A 105 15.76 -30.94 -22.96
C GLY A 105 16.84 -29.87 -22.77
N VAL A 106 16.49 -28.58 -22.84
CA VAL A 106 17.43 -27.47 -22.61
C VAL A 106 17.67 -27.31 -21.11
N ALA A 107 18.78 -27.87 -20.61
CA ALA A 107 19.13 -27.86 -19.18
C ALA A 107 19.16 -26.45 -18.57
N VAL A 108 19.58 -25.44 -19.33
CA VAL A 108 19.59 -24.04 -18.91
C VAL A 108 18.20 -23.56 -18.49
N ALA A 109 17.13 -23.99 -19.18
CA ALA A 109 15.76 -23.57 -18.86
C ALA A 109 15.28 -24.08 -17.49
N LEU A 110 15.71 -25.27 -17.04
CA LEU A 110 15.41 -25.80 -15.71
C LEU A 110 16.04 -24.96 -14.60
N VAL A 111 17.28 -24.52 -14.81
CA VAL A 111 17.98 -23.66 -13.85
C VAL A 111 17.26 -22.32 -13.73
N PHE A 112 16.95 -21.67 -14.85
CA PHE A 112 16.20 -20.40 -14.83
C PHE A 112 14.81 -20.54 -14.21
N PHE A 113 14.05 -21.60 -14.54
CA PHE A 113 12.77 -21.88 -13.90
C PHE A 113 12.89 -21.98 -12.38
N SER A 114 13.88 -22.73 -11.89
CA SER A 114 14.10 -22.94 -10.46
C SER A 114 14.50 -21.65 -9.74
N LEU A 115 15.41 -20.87 -10.34
CA LEU A 115 15.85 -19.58 -9.81
C LEU A 115 14.71 -18.55 -9.76
N LEU A 116 13.92 -18.45 -10.84
CA LEU A 116 12.74 -17.57 -10.89
C LEU A 116 11.68 -18.01 -9.88
N GLY A 117 11.52 -19.32 -9.65
CA GLY A 117 10.62 -19.87 -8.63
C GLY A 117 11.04 -19.50 -7.21
N LEU A 118 12.33 -19.59 -6.90
CA LEU A 118 12.87 -19.16 -5.60
C LEU A 118 12.68 -17.66 -5.39
N LEU A 119 13.00 -16.84 -6.41
CA LEU A 119 12.79 -15.40 -6.37
C LEU A 119 11.32 -15.04 -6.15
N SER A 120 10.41 -15.71 -6.88
CA SER A 120 8.95 -15.51 -6.74
C SER A 120 8.47 -15.82 -5.31
N THR A 121 8.97 -16.90 -4.71
CA THR A 121 8.65 -17.28 -3.32
C THR A 121 9.10 -16.19 -2.34
N LEU A 122 10.32 -15.65 -2.49
CA LEU A 122 10.83 -14.59 -1.62
C LEU A 122 10.00 -13.30 -1.75
N LEU A 123 9.61 -12.93 -2.97
CA LEU A 123 8.75 -11.78 -3.22
C LEU A 123 7.36 -11.96 -2.57
N TRP A 124 6.80 -13.16 -2.62
CA TRP A 124 5.55 -13.51 -1.95
C TRP A 124 5.61 -13.34 -0.43
N ILE A 125 6.69 -13.82 0.20
CA ILE A 125 6.90 -13.65 1.63
C ILE A 125 7.02 -12.16 1.99
N GLY A 126 7.82 -11.39 1.24
CA GLY A 126 7.94 -9.95 1.43
C GLY A 126 6.61 -9.22 1.28
N MET A 127 5.79 -9.63 0.30
CA MET A 127 4.45 -9.07 0.10
C MET A 127 3.51 -9.38 1.27
N LEU A 128 3.54 -10.61 1.79
CA LEU A 128 2.74 -11.01 2.95
C LEU A 128 3.11 -10.19 4.19
N ILE A 129 4.41 -9.99 4.44
CA ILE A 129 4.90 -9.17 5.56
C ILE A 129 4.42 -7.72 5.40
N LEU A 130 4.61 -7.14 4.21
CA LEU A 130 4.15 -5.78 3.91
C LEU A 130 2.64 -5.64 4.12
N TRP A 131 1.86 -6.61 3.63
CA TRP A 131 0.40 -6.63 3.75
C TRP A 131 -0.04 -6.61 5.21
N VAL A 132 0.53 -7.48 6.05
CA VAL A 132 0.23 -7.51 7.49
C VAL A 132 0.61 -6.20 8.17
N ILE A 133 1.80 -5.63 7.86
CA ILE A 133 2.23 -4.35 8.43
C ILE A 133 1.23 -3.24 8.09
N LEU A 134 0.78 -3.15 6.83
CA LEU A 134 -0.17 -2.13 6.40
C LEU A 134 -1.53 -2.27 7.10
N MET A 135 -2.04 -3.50 7.25
CA MET A 135 -3.29 -3.75 7.98
C MET A 135 -3.18 -3.36 9.46
N VAL A 136 -2.11 -3.79 10.13
CA VAL A 136 -1.88 -3.48 11.55
C VAL A 136 -1.75 -1.98 11.76
N LYS A 137 -0.97 -1.29 10.92
CA LYS A 137 -0.78 0.15 10.99
C LYS A 137 -2.07 0.92 10.73
N ALA A 138 -2.86 0.51 9.74
CA ALA A 138 -4.18 1.10 9.48
C ALA A 138 -5.12 0.96 10.69
N HIS A 139 -5.14 -0.20 11.34
CA HIS A 139 -5.98 -0.43 12.52
C HIS A 139 -5.50 0.34 13.76
N GLN A 140 -4.19 0.56 13.89
CA GLN A 140 -3.60 1.45 14.91
C GLN A 140 -3.96 2.93 14.67
N GLY A 141 -4.59 3.26 13.53
CA GLY A 141 -4.87 4.63 13.15
C GLY A 141 -3.67 5.34 12.51
N GLU A 142 -2.57 4.62 12.23
CA GLU A 142 -1.37 5.20 11.65
C GLU A 142 -1.43 5.19 10.12
N THR A 143 -1.18 6.36 9.52
CA THR A 143 -0.97 6.50 8.07
C THR A 143 0.46 6.16 7.70
N PHE A 144 0.79 4.86 7.69
CA PHE A 144 2.10 4.40 7.24
C PHE A 144 2.21 4.64 5.72
N GLN A 145 2.99 5.65 5.33
CA GLN A 145 3.13 6.06 3.93
C GLN A 145 4.23 5.25 3.23
N LEU A 146 3.87 4.53 2.16
CA LEU A 146 4.86 3.92 1.28
C LEU A 146 5.50 4.98 0.37
N PRO A 147 6.80 4.87 0.02
CA PRO A 147 7.53 5.93 -0.69
C PRO A 147 6.89 6.38 -2.01
N ILE A 148 6.25 5.45 -2.72
CA ILE A 148 5.60 5.71 -4.00
C ILE A 148 4.08 5.75 -3.81
N ALA A 149 3.47 4.64 -3.38
CA ALA A 149 2.02 4.54 -3.25
C ALA A 149 1.44 5.51 -2.21
N GLY A 150 2.15 5.77 -1.11
CA GLY A 150 1.72 6.71 -0.08
C GLY A 150 1.71 8.16 -0.58
N LYS A 151 2.72 8.57 -1.35
CA LYS A 151 2.76 9.92 -1.95
C LYS A 151 1.65 10.14 -2.97
N ILE A 152 1.35 9.13 -3.78
CA ILE A 152 0.24 9.20 -4.74
C ILE A 152 -1.09 9.24 -4.00
N ALA A 153 -1.26 8.43 -2.96
CA ALA A 153 -2.44 8.42 -2.12
C ALA A 153 -2.69 9.78 -1.44
N GLU A 154 -1.64 10.43 -0.94
CA GLU A 154 -1.74 11.74 -0.31
C GLU A 154 -2.20 12.85 -1.28
N ARG A 155 -1.79 12.79 -2.55
CA ARG A 155 -2.16 13.80 -3.57
C ARG A 155 -3.64 13.79 -3.94
N GLN A 156 -4.37 12.73 -3.59
CA GLN A 156 -5.76 12.49 -3.99
C GLN A 156 -6.76 12.87 -2.87
N LEU A 157 -6.29 13.48 -1.78
CA LEU A 157 -7.04 13.83 -0.56
C LEU A 157 -7.01 15.34 -0.23
#